data_AF-A0A380KDI8-F1
#
_entry.id   AF-A0A380KDI8-F1
#
_cell.length_a   1.000
_cell.length_b   1.000
_cell.length_c   1.000
_cell.angle_alpha   90.00
_cell.angle_beta   90.00
_cell.angle_gamma   90.00
#
_symmetry.space_group_name_H-M   'P 1'
#
loop_
_entity.id
_entity.type
_entity.pdbx_description
1 polymer ?
#
loop_
_entity_poly.entity_id
_entity_poly.type
_entity_poly.pdbx_seq_one_letter_code
_entity_poly.pdbx_strand_id
1 'polypeptide(L)'
;MANEHNLISLGQRTESERRKIQRQAGIASGRARRQKAELRQAFQTLLTAEVNNEQMKELLINLGYDPTNEMALALVVLQKALNGDIRAFGQIKEIIDKDDD
;
A
#
# COMPACT_ATOMS: atom_id res chain seq x y z
N MET A 1 -29.12 6.51 -17.77
CA MET A 1 -27.97 6.67 -16.85
C MET A 1 -28.40 6.21 -15.46
N ALA A 2 -27.48 5.67 -14.65
CA ALA A 2 -27.78 5.34 -13.25
C ALA A 2 -27.84 6.64 -12.42
N ASN A 3 -28.92 6.83 -11.66
CA ASN A 3 -29.08 7.92 -10.69
C ASN A 3 -29.65 7.35 -9.39
N GLU A 4 -29.59 8.11 -8.30
CA GLU A 4 -30.08 7.70 -6.98
C GLU A 4 -31.59 7.37 -6.94
N HIS A 5 -32.36 7.96 -7.85
CA HIS A 5 -33.79 7.66 -8.04
C HIS A 5 -34.06 6.32 -8.77
N ASN A 6 -33.05 5.70 -9.38
CA ASN A 6 -33.16 4.43 -10.12
C ASN A 6 -32.51 3.25 -9.37
N LEU A 7 -32.06 3.44 -8.12
CA LEU A 7 -31.47 2.38 -7.29
C LEU A 7 -32.55 1.68 -6.45
N ILE A 8 -32.73 0.38 -6.67
CA ILE A 8 -33.58 -0.44 -5.80
C ILE A 8 -32.79 -0.77 -4.51
N SER A 9 -33.42 -0.70 -3.34
CA SER A 9 -32.78 -1.09 -2.07
C SER A 9 -32.63 -2.61 -1.96
N LEU A 10 -31.60 -3.10 -1.26
CA LEU A 10 -31.42 -4.56 -1.05
C LEU A 10 -32.60 -5.19 -0.31
N GLY A 11 -33.28 -4.45 0.57
CA GLY A 11 -34.46 -4.93 1.30
C GLY A 11 -35.71 -5.08 0.43
N GLN A 12 -35.75 -4.42 -0.73
CA GLN A 12 -36.86 -4.46 -1.69
C GLN A 12 -36.67 -5.52 -2.78
N ARG A 13 -35.55 -6.27 -2.74
CA ARG A 13 -35.23 -7.33 -3.71
C ARG A 13 -35.63 -8.71 -3.22
N THR A 14 -35.87 -9.61 -4.17
CA THR A 14 -36.11 -11.03 -3.87
C THR A 14 -34.87 -11.68 -3.24
N GLU A 15 -35.07 -12.78 -2.52
CA GLU A 15 -33.96 -13.50 -1.89
C GLU A 15 -32.92 -13.99 -2.91
N SER A 16 -33.36 -14.45 -4.08
CA SER A 16 -32.48 -14.92 -5.16
C SER A 16 -31.60 -13.79 -5.73
N GLU A 17 -32.17 -12.60 -5.92
CA GLU A 17 -31.42 -11.40 -6.35
C GLU A 17 -30.42 -10.97 -5.29
N ARG A 18 -30.82 -10.95 -4.01
CA ARG A 18 -29.92 -10.63 -2.90
C ARG A 18 -28.74 -11.59 -2.83
N ARG A 19 -28.98 -12.90 -2.96
CA ARG A 19 -27.92 -13.93 -3.01
C ARG A 19 -26.97 -13.72 -4.18
N LYS A 20 -27.50 -13.39 -5.38
CA LYS A 20 -26.69 -13.11 -6.57
C LYS A 20 -25.79 -11.89 -6.38
N ILE A 21 -26.34 -10.80 -5.84
CA ILE A 21 -25.59 -9.57 -5.55
C ILE A 21 -24.52 -9.83 -4.50
N GLN A 22 -24.86 -10.50 -3.39
CA GLN A 22 -23.91 -10.85 -2.34
C GLN A 22 -22.76 -11.72 -2.86
N ARG A 23 -23.05 -12.70 -3.71
CA ARG A 23 -22.03 -13.53 -4.34
C ARG A 23 -21.09 -12.70 -5.22
N GLN A 24 -21.64 -11.82 -6.05
CA GLN A 24 -20.84 -10.93 -6.90
C GLN A 24 -19.97 -9.98 -6.06
N ALA A 25 -20.54 -9.38 -5.00
CA ALA A 25 -19.81 -8.53 -4.07
C ALA A 25 -18.68 -9.29 -3.36
N GLY A 26 -18.93 -10.52 -2.91
CA GLY A 26 -17.93 -11.38 -2.27
C GLY A 26 -16.78 -11.75 -3.22
N ILE A 27 -17.08 -12.06 -4.48
CA ILE A 27 -16.07 -12.34 -5.50
C ILE A 27 -15.23 -11.09 -5.79
N ALA A 28 -15.87 -9.93 -5.96
CA ALA A 28 -15.19 -8.67 -6.22
C ALA A 28 -14.27 -8.28 -5.04
N SER A 29 -14.79 -8.37 -3.81
CA SER A 29 -14.01 -8.12 -2.59
C SER A 29 -12.84 -9.10 -2.45
N GLY A 30 -13.07 -10.39 -2.70
CA GLY A 30 -12.01 -11.41 -2.69
C GLY A 30 -10.91 -11.13 -3.72
N ARG A 31 -11.28 -10.69 -4.93
CA ARG A 31 -10.33 -10.28 -5.97
C ARG A 31 -9.51 -9.07 -5.53
N ALA A 32 -10.15 -8.04 -4.99
CA ALA A 32 -9.47 -6.84 -4.49
C ALA A 32 -8.48 -7.17 -3.35
N ARG A 33 -8.89 -8.03 -2.40
CA ARG A 33 -8.00 -8.49 -1.33
C ARG A 33 -6.79 -9.26 -1.85
N ARG A 34 -6.97 -10.14 -2.84
CA ARG A 34 -5.85 -10.87 -3.48
C ARG A 34 -4.90 -9.93 -4.20
N GLN A 35 -5.42 -8.99 -4.99
CA GLN A 35 -4.59 -7.98 -5.65
C GLN A 35 -3.77 -7.15 -4.66
N LYS A 36 -4.39 -6.74 -3.53
CA LYS A 36 -3.66 -6.04 -2.45
C LYS A 36 -2.56 -6.92 -1.85
N ALA A 37 -2.80 -8.21 -1.65
CA ALA A 37 -1.80 -9.14 -1.14
C ALA A 37 -0.64 -9.36 -2.11
N GLU A 38 -0.94 -9.59 -3.39
CA GLU A 38 0.05 -9.72 -4.47
C GLU A 38 0.91 -8.46 -4.59
N LEU A 39 0.29 -7.28 -4.54
CA LEU A 39 0.99 -6.00 -4.57
C LEU A 39 1.94 -5.86 -3.37
N ARG A 40 1.49 -6.20 -2.16
CA ARG A 40 2.34 -6.18 -0.95
C ARG A 40 3.55 -7.09 -1.11
N GLN A 41 3.36 -8.31 -1.63
CA GLN A 41 4.47 -9.23 -1.88
C GLN A 41 5.46 -8.68 -2.91
N ALA A 42 4.96 -8.09 -4.01
CA ALA A 42 5.81 -7.46 -5.01
C ALA A 42 6.62 -6.29 -4.43
N PHE A 43 5.98 -5.43 -3.63
CA PHE A 43 6.68 -4.34 -2.95
C PHE A 43 7.74 -4.85 -1.96
N GLN A 44 7.44 -5.88 -1.17
CA GLN A 44 8.41 -6.46 -0.24
C GLN A 44 9.66 -6.91 -0.99
N THR A 45 9.48 -7.65 -2.10
CA THR A 45 10.61 -8.10 -2.94
C THR A 45 11.45 -6.93 -3.43
N LEU A 46 10.80 -5.87 -3.93
CA LEU A 46 11.50 -4.67 -4.42
C LEU A 46 12.25 -3.94 -3.29
N LEU A 47 11.64 -3.81 -2.11
CA LEU A 47 12.24 -3.13 -0.95
C LEU A 47 13.46 -3.88 -0.41
N THR A 48 13.39 -5.22 -0.35
CA THR A 48 14.50 -6.07 0.10
C THR A 48 15.61 -6.23 -0.93
N ALA A 49 15.33 -5.92 -2.20
CA ALA A 49 16.35 -6.01 -3.24
C ALA A 49 17.44 -4.95 -3.03
N GLU A 50 18.63 -5.27 -3.52
CA GLU A 50 19.78 -4.37 -3.49
C GLU A 50 19.51 -3.12 -4.33
N VAL A 51 20.00 -1.98 -3.87
CA VAL A 51 19.85 -0.70 -4.56
C VAL A 51 20.73 -0.68 -5.81
N ASN A 52 20.13 -0.34 -6.96
CA ASN A 52 20.85 -0.32 -8.24
C ASN A 52 21.70 0.97 -8.43
N ASN A 53 21.55 1.95 -7.56
CA ASN A 53 22.33 3.18 -7.62
C ASN A 53 23.64 3.00 -6.85
N GLU A 54 24.77 2.94 -7.56
CA GLU A 54 26.08 2.64 -6.96
C GLU A 54 26.51 3.68 -5.91
N GLN A 55 26.23 4.97 -6.12
CA GLN A 55 26.56 6.01 -5.16
C GLN A 55 25.76 5.85 -3.85
N MET A 56 24.47 5.52 -3.96
CA MET A 56 23.62 5.26 -2.80
C MET A 56 24.05 3.99 -2.07
N LYS A 57 24.41 2.94 -2.83
CA LYS A 57 24.94 1.69 -2.30
C LYS A 57 26.22 1.93 -1.48
N GLU A 58 27.20 2.62 -2.05
CA GLU A 58 28.45 2.97 -1.34
C GLU A 58 28.17 3.81 -0.08
N LEU A 59 27.26 4.79 -0.16
CA LEU A 59 26.87 5.61 0.99
C LEU A 59 26.29 4.75 2.12
N LEU A 60 25.37 3.83 1.81
CA LEU A 60 24.77 2.95 2.80
C LEU A 60 25.82 2.04 3.47
N ILE A 61 26.71 1.45 2.69
CA ILE A 61 27.80 0.61 3.19
C ILE A 61 28.74 1.42 4.10
N ASN A 62 29.11 2.64 3.69
CA ASN A 62 29.97 3.52 4.48
C ASN A 62 29.34 3.96 5.81
N LEU A 63 28.00 4.02 5.85
CA LEU A 63 27.22 4.29 7.06
C LEU A 63 26.98 3.04 7.92
N GLY A 64 27.38 1.85 7.45
CA GLY A 64 27.21 0.58 8.16
C GLY A 64 25.83 -0.06 8.01
N TYR A 65 25.09 0.28 6.95
CA TYR A 65 23.77 -0.29 6.66
C TYR A 65 23.80 -1.22 5.45
N ASP A 66 22.83 -2.13 5.40
CA ASP A 66 22.60 -2.97 4.23
C ASP A 66 22.16 -2.12 3.02
N PRO A 67 22.73 -2.35 1.82
CA PRO A 67 22.45 -1.54 0.63
C PRO A 67 21.12 -1.91 -0.06
N THR A 68 20.02 -1.97 0.70
CA THR A 68 18.68 -2.30 0.19
C THR A 68 17.91 -1.05 -0.28
N ASN A 69 16.92 -1.25 -1.15
CA ASN A 69 16.03 -0.16 -1.58
C ASN A 69 15.24 0.45 -0.42
N GLU A 70 14.87 -0.37 0.58
CA GLU A 70 14.20 0.10 1.79
C GLU A 70 15.06 1.10 2.57
N MET A 71 16.33 0.75 2.81
CA MET A 71 17.24 1.63 3.55
C MET A 71 17.57 2.90 2.77
N ALA A 72 17.74 2.78 1.44
CA ALA A 72 17.90 3.94 0.57
C ALA A 72 16.69 4.89 0.66
N LEU A 73 15.47 4.36 0.66
CA LEU A 73 14.25 5.15 0.81
C LEU A 73 14.20 5.84 2.18
N ALA A 74 14.49 5.12 3.26
CA ALA A 74 14.53 5.67 4.61
C ALA A 74 15.50 6.84 4.72
N LEU A 75 16.70 6.72 4.15
CA LEU A 75 17.71 7.78 4.14
C LEU A 75 17.23 9.02 3.38
N VAL A 76 16.62 8.85 2.20
CA VAL A 76 16.07 9.96 1.40
C VAL A 76 14.96 10.69 2.15
N VAL A 77 14.09 9.96 2.85
CA VAL A 77 13.02 10.61 3.61
C VAL A 77 13.56 11.33 4.84
N LEU A 78 14.51 10.73 5.56
CA LEU A 78 15.20 11.40 6.67
C LEU A 78 15.84 12.71 6.20
N GLN A 79 16.54 12.69 5.07
CA GLN A 79 17.14 13.90 4.47
C GLN A 79 16.09 14.97 4.15
N LYS A 80 14.94 14.58 3.57
CA LYS A 80 13.84 15.52 3.30
C LYS A 80 13.24 16.11 4.57
N ALA A 81 13.04 15.29 5.60
CA ALA A 81 12.54 15.74 6.88
C ALA A 81 13.51 16.73 7.56
N LEU A 82 14.81 16.44 7.55
CA LEU A 82 15.86 17.32 8.07
C LEU A 82 15.94 18.65 7.29
N ASN A 83 15.65 18.63 5.99
CA ASN A 83 15.59 19.83 5.15
C ASN A 83 14.27 20.63 5.30
N GLY A 84 13.41 20.27 6.27
CA GLY A 84 12.20 21.01 6.60
C GLY A 84 10.94 20.60 5.85
N ASP A 85 10.95 19.49 5.08
CA ASP A 85 9.73 18.94 4.47
C ASP A 85 9.00 18.01 5.46
N ILE A 86 8.30 18.63 6.41
CA ILE A 86 7.60 17.97 7.54
C ILE A 86 6.55 16.95 7.07
N ARG A 87 6.05 17.07 5.83
CA ARG A 87 5.03 16.16 5.27
C ARG A 87 5.53 14.73 5.10
N ALA A 88 6.81 14.56 4.75
CA ALA A 88 7.39 13.23 4.56
C ALA A 88 7.56 12.48 5.89
N PHE A 89 7.83 13.20 6.98
CA PHE A 89 7.91 12.63 8.33
C PHE A 89 6.55 12.11 8.83
N GLY A 90 5.47 12.88 8.61
CA GLY A 90 4.11 12.46 8.99
C GLY A 90 3.65 11.20 8.26
N GLN A 91 3.96 11.09 6.97
CA GLN A 91 3.64 9.90 6.17
C GLN A 91 4.43 8.66 6.61
N ILE A 92 5.70 8.80 7.00
CA ILE A 92 6.47 7.68 7.56
C ILE A 92 5.87 7.18 8.86
N LYS A 93 5.50 8.09 9.77
CA LYS A 93 4.89 7.70 11.04
C LYS A 93 3.61 6.89 10.80
N GLU A 94 2.75 7.33 9.89
CA GLU A 94 1.53 6.58 9.55
C GLU A 94 1.78 5.22 8.90
N ILE A 95 2.92 5.03 8.22
CA ILE A 95 3.29 3.74 7.63
C ILE A 95 3.83 2.79 8.71
N ILE A 96 4.62 3.29 9.66
CA ILE A 96 5.19 2.50 10.76
C ILE A 96 4.14 2.13 11.80
N ASP A 97 3.26 3.06 12.18
CA ASP A 97 2.26 2.86 13.25
C ASP A 97 1.04 2.04 12.79
N LYS A 98 0.88 1.73 11.49
CA LYS A 98 -0.29 1.00 10.96
C LYS A 98 -0.22 -0.52 11.08
N ASP A 99 0.87 -1.07 11.60
CA ASP A 99 1.07 -2.52 11.75
C ASP A 99 0.80 -3.03 13.20
N ASP A 100 0.35 -2.16 14.12
CA ASP A 100 0.08 -2.48 15.53
C ASP A 100 -1.41 -2.66 15.91
N ASP A 101 -2.34 -2.75 14.95
CA ASP A 101 -3.79 -3.05 15.18
C ASP A 101 -4.29 -4.30 14.40
#